data_AF-A0A1Q3WRT2-F1
#
_entry.id   AF-A0A1Q3WRT2-F1
#
_cell.length_a   1.000
_cell.length_b   1.000
_cell.length_c   1.000
_cell.angle_alpha   90.00
_cell.angle_beta   90.00
_cell.angle_gamma   90.00
#
_symmetry.space_group_name_H-M   'P 1'
#
loop_
_entity.id
_entity.type
_entity.pdbx_description
1 polymer ?
#
loop_
_entity_poly.entity_id
_entity_poly.type
_entity_poly.pdbx_seq_one_letter_code
_entity_poly.pdbx_strand_id
1 'polypeptide(L)'
;MFILGLIKTERPDVLINPVSHSTPKDVFDWLDRFFNPADFDLETPITLEAVDQVLQSGKVGRINMNGYRVALLFGKTKVVEGATTRYIHLMPRSSEDVDITKIENLVIPD
;
A
#
# COMPACT_ATOMS: atom_id res chain seq x y z
N MET A 1 -15.71 7.56 0.73
CA MET A 1 -14.77 6.96 1.68
C MET A 1 -13.84 6.02 0.93
N PHE A 2 -12.56 6.12 1.24
CA PHE A 2 -11.49 5.34 0.65
C PHE A 2 -10.79 4.55 1.74
N ILE A 3 -10.19 3.43 1.36
CA ILE A 3 -9.42 2.60 2.27
C ILE A 3 -8.12 2.21 1.57
N LEU A 4 -7.06 2.16 2.36
CA LEU A 4 -5.76 1.66 1.95
C LEU A 4 -5.26 0.66 3.00
N GLY A 5 -4.44 -0.30 2.58
CA GLY A 5 -3.86 -1.28 3.48
C GLY A 5 -2.87 -2.18 2.74
N LEU A 6 -2.10 -2.93 3.50
CA LEU A 6 -1.17 -3.90 2.96
C LEU A 6 -1.89 -5.20 2.61
N ILE A 7 -1.41 -5.89 1.59
CA ILE A 7 -1.80 -7.26 1.26
C ILE A 7 -0.55 -8.11 1.10
N LYS A 8 -0.67 -9.41 1.35
CA LYS A 8 0.36 -10.36 0.92
C LYS A 8 0.18 -10.65 -0.56
N THR A 9 1.26 -10.68 -1.33
CA THR A 9 1.13 -10.89 -2.79
C THR A 9 0.61 -12.29 -3.12
N GLU A 10 0.94 -13.28 -2.30
CA GLU A 10 0.45 -14.66 -2.42
C GLU A 10 -0.96 -14.89 -1.84
N ARG A 11 -1.46 -13.95 -1.03
CA ARG A 11 -2.80 -13.98 -0.41
C ARG A 11 -3.42 -12.57 -0.43
N PRO A 12 -3.85 -12.12 -1.63
CA PRO A 12 -4.33 -10.75 -1.83
C PRO A 12 -5.73 -10.53 -1.24
N ASP A 13 -6.36 -11.56 -0.69
CA ASP A 13 -7.71 -11.54 -0.11
C ASP A 13 -7.73 -10.99 1.34
N VAL A 14 -6.57 -10.78 1.95
CA VAL A 14 -6.46 -10.28 3.33
C VAL A 14 -5.87 -8.87 3.33
N LEU A 15 -6.68 -7.89 3.75
CA LEU A 15 -6.22 -6.51 3.96
C LEU A 15 -5.65 -6.34 5.37
N ILE A 16 -4.42 -5.89 5.46
CA ILE A 16 -3.63 -5.75 6.67
C ILE A 16 -3.46 -4.25 6.97
N ASN A 17 -3.68 -3.87 8.23
CA ASN A 17 -3.60 -2.50 8.73
C ASN A 17 -4.39 -1.51 7.86
N PRO A 18 -5.70 -1.73 7.66
CA PRO A 18 -6.50 -0.80 6.89
C PRO A 18 -6.54 0.58 7.54
N VAL A 19 -6.36 1.62 6.72
CA VAL A 19 -6.51 3.03 7.08
C VAL A 19 -7.56 3.66 6.18
N SER A 20 -8.50 4.39 6.79
CA SER A 20 -9.61 5.02 6.08
C SER A 20 -9.31 6.50 5.82
N HIS A 21 -9.70 6.97 4.63
CA HIS A 21 -9.51 8.34 4.18
C HIS A 21 -10.79 8.91 3.56
N SER A 22 -10.96 10.22 3.70
CA SER A 22 -12.18 10.91 3.26
C SER A 22 -12.07 11.47 1.85
N THR A 23 -10.88 11.95 1.46
CA THR A 23 -10.64 12.57 0.14
C THR A 23 -9.53 11.86 -0.65
N PRO A 24 -9.49 11.98 -2.00
CA PRO A 24 -8.36 11.52 -2.80
C PRO A 24 -7.02 12.13 -2.37
N LYS A 25 -7.04 13.40 -1.95
CA LYS A 25 -5.87 14.10 -1.43
C LYS A 25 -5.32 13.43 -0.16
N ASP A 26 -6.18 13.02 0.77
CA ASP A 26 -5.73 12.34 1.99
C ASP A 26 -5.06 10.99 1.69
N VAL A 27 -5.54 10.28 0.65
CA VAL A 27 -4.93 9.03 0.19
C VAL A 27 -3.56 9.31 -0.41
N PHE A 28 -3.46 10.32 -1.29
CA PHE A 28 -2.19 10.74 -1.88
C PHE A 28 -1.18 11.15 -0.80
N ASP A 29 -1.56 12.05 0.12
CA ASP A 29 -0.67 12.53 1.19
C ASP A 29 -0.24 11.39 2.14
N TRP A 30 -1.04 10.32 2.27
CA TRP A 30 -0.62 9.12 3.00
C TRP A 30 0.39 8.29 2.20
N LEU A 31 0.14 8.06 0.91
CA LEU A 31 1.03 7.30 0.03
C LEU A 31 2.39 7.97 -0.13
N ASP A 32 2.41 9.28 -0.34
CA ASP A 32 3.62 10.10 -0.46
C ASP A 32 4.49 10.01 0.80
N ARG A 33 3.86 10.04 1.99
CA ARG A 33 4.58 9.84 3.26
C ARG A 33 5.06 8.41 3.49
N PHE A 34 4.28 7.41 3.05
CA PHE A 34 4.65 6.01 3.21
C PHE A 34 5.81 5.62 2.30
N PHE A 35 5.77 6.05 1.03
CA PHE A 35 6.82 5.84 0.05
C PHE A 35 7.85 6.99 0.08
N ASN A 36 8.38 7.24 1.29
CA ASN A 36 9.49 8.17 1.44
C ASN A 36 10.70 7.63 0.65
N PRO A 37 11.34 8.43 -0.21
CA PRO A 37 12.50 7.99 -1.01
C PRO A 37 13.68 7.46 -0.18
N ALA A 38 13.72 7.72 1.13
CA ALA A 38 14.70 7.11 2.03
C ALA A 38 14.46 5.60 2.27
N ASP A 39 13.20 5.15 2.26
CA ASP A 39 12.77 3.81 2.66
C ASP A 39 12.25 2.98 1.47
N PHE A 40 11.66 3.65 0.48
CA PHE A 40 11.11 3.03 -0.73
C PHE A 40 11.30 3.95 -1.93
N ASP A 41 12.24 3.60 -2.81
CA ASP A 41 12.37 4.28 -4.10
C ASP A 41 11.35 3.68 -5.08
N LEU A 42 10.48 4.53 -5.62
CA LEU A 42 9.49 4.14 -6.63
C LEU A 42 10.01 4.55 -8.00
N GLU A 43 10.14 3.59 -8.92
CA GLU A 43 10.51 3.85 -10.32
C GLU A 43 9.61 4.90 -10.98
N THR A 44 8.34 4.96 -10.56
CA THR A 44 7.40 5.99 -10.97
C THR A 44 6.86 6.71 -9.73
N PRO A 45 7.10 8.02 -9.58
CA PRO A 45 6.54 8.80 -8.50
C PRO A 45 5.02 8.71 -8.47
N ILE A 46 4.44 8.60 -7.28
CA ILE A 46 2.99 8.67 -7.11
C ILE A 46 2.57 10.12 -7.34
N THR A 47 1.56 10.34 -8.18
CA THR A 47 0.98 11.67 -8.40
C THR A 47 -0.47 11.69 -7.92
N LEU A 48 -0.95 12.86 -7.49
CA LEU A 48 -2.35 13.04 -7.09
C LEU A 48 -3.31 12.68 -8.24
N GLU A 49 -2.94 13.02 -9.47
CA GLU A 49 -3.74 12.70 -10.65
C GLU A 49 -3.87 11.17 -10.86
N ALA A 50 -2.76 10.43 -10.74
CA ALA A 50 -2.80 8.98 -10.86
C ALA A 50 -3.65 8.33 -9.75
N VAL A 51 -3.53 8.85 -8.52
CA VAL A 51 -4.37 8.40 -7.39
C VAL A 51 -5.85 8.67 -7.68
N ASP A 52 -6.22 9.87 -8.13
CA ASP A 52 -7.62 10.19 -8.42
C ASP A 52 -8.17 9.33 -9.57
N GLN A 53 -7.41 9.15 -10.65
CA GLN A 53 -7.79 8.26 -11.76
C GLN A 53 -8.10 6.85 -11.28
N VAL A 54 -7.24 6.27 -10.43
CA VAL A 54 -7.47 4.94 -9.84
C VAL A 54 -8.74 4.94 -8.99
N LEU A 55 -8.93 5.94 -8.11
CA LEU A 55 -10.10 6.03 -7.24
C LEU A 55 -11.41 6.23 -8.04
N GLN A 56 -11.36 6.83 -9.23
CA GLN A 56 -12.52 6.95 -10.13
C GLN A 56 -12.74 5.74 -11.04
N SER A 57 -11.71 4.92 -11.30
CA SER A 57 -11.77 3.79 -12.24
C SER A 57 -12.76 2.67 -11.87
N GLY A 58 -13.22 2.64 -10.62
CA GLY A 58 -14.04 1.54 -10.08
C GLY A 58 -13.24 0.26 -9.83
N LYS A 59 -11.90 0.32 -9.92
CA LYS A 59 -10.97 -0.78 -9.64
C LYS A 59 -10.13 -0.45 -8.40
N VAL A 60 -9.47 -1.47 -7.87
CA VAL A 60 -8.45 -1.29 -6.82
C VAL A 60 -7.15 -0.84 -7.45
N GLY A 61 -6.49 0.11 -6.80
CA GLY A 61 -5.08 0.42 -7.01
C GLY A 61 -4.21 -0.58 -6.26
N ARG A 62 -3.13 -1.02 -6.90
CA ARG A 62 -2.14 -1.91 -6.30
C ARG A 62 -0.74 -1.37 -6.58
N ILE A 63 0.03 -1.16 -5.52
CA ILE A 63 1.43 -0.76 -5.58
C ILE A 63 2.26 -1.92 -5.02
N ASN A 64 3.03 -2.57 -5.87
CA ASN A 64 3.94 -3.63 -5.42
C ASN A 64 5.15 -3.00 -4.73
N MET A 65 5.58 -3.57 -3.61
CA MET A 65 6.84 -3.19 -2.96
C MET A 65 7.92 -4.14 -3.46
N ASN A 66 8.78 -3.67 -4.36
CA ASN A 66 9.80 -4.49 -5.00
C ASN A 66 10.71 -5.15 -3.95
N GLY A 67 11.01 -6.43 -4.13
CA GLY A 67 11.78 -7.23 -3.16
C GLY A 67 10.97 -7.77 -1.98
N TYR A 68 9.72 -7.33 -1.79
CA TYR A 68 8.86 -7.78 -0.70
C TYR A 68 7.68 -8.62 -1.20
N ARG A 69 7.24 -9.57 -0.36
CA ARG A 69 6.01 -10.37 -0.60
C ARG A 69 4.75 -9.64 -0.13
N VAL A 70 4.78 -8.33 -0.19
CA VAL A 70 3.67 -7.46 0.19
C VAL A 70 3.43 -6.41 -0.88
N ALA A 71 2.18 -5.99 -1.01
CA ALA A 71 1.78 -4.88 -1.86
C ALA A 71 0.84 -3.98 -1.07
N LEU A 72 0.74 -2.72 -1.47
CA LEU A 72 -0.26 -1.82 -0.97
C LEU A 72 -1.48 -1.85 -1.89
N LEU A 73 -2.67 -2.01 -1.30
CA LEU A 73 -3.95 -2.01 -1.98
C LEU A 73 -4.74 -0.78 -1.52
N PHE A 74 -5.31 -0.02 -2.45
CA PHE A 74 -6.13 1.15 -2.13
C PHE A 74 -7.30 1.31 -3.10
N GLY A 75 -8.37 1.97 -2.65
CA GLY A 75 -9.55 2.17 -3.48
C GLY A 75 -10.73 2.75 -2.72
N LYS A 76 -11.85 2.93 -3.42
CA LYS A 76 -13.16 3.15 -2.77
C LYS A 76 -13.45 1.98 -1.84
N THR A 77 -13.93 2.24 -0.63
CA THR A 77 -14.13 1.21 0.40
C THR A 77 -14.90 -0.02 -0.13
N LYS A 78 -16.04 0.21 -0.80
CA LYS A 78 -16.85 -0.87 -1.40
C LYS A 78 -16.11 -1.70 -2.45
N VAL A 79 -15.20 -1.09 -3.19
CA VAL A 79 -14.41 -1.76 -4.23
C VAL A 79 -13.34 -2.65 -3.58
N VAL A 80 -12.70 -2.16 -2.53
CA VAL A 80 -11.71 -2.95 -1.76
C VAL A 80 -12.38 -4.07 -0.96
N GLU A 81 -13.57 -3.83 -0.39
CA GLU A 81 -14.42 -4.86 0.23
C GLU A 81 -14.87 -5.93 -0.77
N GLY A 82 -15.09 -5.57 -2.03
CA GLY A 82 -15.36 -6.55 -3.09
C GLY A 82 -14.13 -7.36 -3.49
N ALA A 83 -12.92 -6.83 -3.28
CA ALA A 83 -11.66 -7.45 -3.67
C ALA A 83 -10.98 -8.24 -2.54
N THR A 84 -11.38 -8.04 -1.28
CA THR A 84 -10.77 -8.64 -0.09
C THR A 84 -11.85 -9.29 0.78
N THR A 85 -11.51 -10.39 1.45
CA THR A 85 -12.47 -11.18 2.25
C THR A 85 -12.25 -11.04 3.76
N ARG A 86 -11.09 -10.51 4.18
CA ARG A 86 -10.71 -10.40 5.60
C ARG A 86 -9.89 -9.15 5.86
N TYR A 87 -10.04 -8.61 7.07
CA TYR A 87 -9.33 -7.41 7.56
C TYR A 87 -8.59 -7.75 8.84
N ILE A 88 -7.29 -7.47 8.89
CA ILE A 88 -6.42 -7.73 10.05
C ILE A 88 -5.75 -6.43 10.45
N HIS A 89 -5.94 -6.02 11.70
CA HIS A 89 -5.09 -5.00 12.32
C HIS A 89 -3.96 -5.70 13.08
N LEU A 90 -2.73 -5.53 12.61
CA LEU A 90 -1.54 -5.89 13.38
C LEU A 90 -1.38 -4.82 14.46
N MET A 91 -1.56 -5.20 15.72
CA MET A 91 -1.13 -4.35 16.84
C MET A 91 0.38 -4.14 16.72
N PRO A 92 0.92 -2.94 17.01
CA PRO A 92 2.36 -2.73 17.00
C PRO A 92 3.00 -3.72 17.98
N ARG A 93 3.91 -4.56 17.48
CA ARG A 93 4.97 -5.08 18.35
C ARG A 93 5.83 -3.87 18.69
N SER A 94 6.13 -3.72 19.97
CA SER A 94 6.95 -2.66 20.55
C SER A 94 8.08 -2.17 19.62
N SER A 95 8.39 -0.88 19.69
CA SER A 95 9.29 -0.11 18.81
C SER A 95 10.77 -0.57 18.77
N GLU A 96 11.08 -1.77 19.23
CA GLU A 96 12.44 -2.29 19.40
C GLU A 96 12.85 -3.34 18.35
N ASP A 97 11.95 -3.78 17.46
CA ASP A 97 12.18 -5.00 16.63
C ASP A 97 12.57 -4.77 15.16
N VAL A 98 12.69 -3.54 14.65
CA VAL A 98 13.03 -3.30 13.23
C VAL A 98 14.52 -2.96 13.07
N ASP A 99 15.32 -4.00 12.89
CA ASP A 99 16.75 -3.89 12.55
C ASP A 99 16.93 -3.63 11.05
N ILE A 100 16.91 -2.34 10.70
CA ILE A 100 17.09 -1.75 9.37
C ILE A 100 18.45 -2.05 8.71
N THR A 101 19.37 -2.72 9.40
CA THR A 101 20.73 -3.03 8.88
C THR A 101 20.79 -4.23 7.92
N LYS A 102 19.68 -4.92 7.63
CA LYS A 102 19.69 -6.24 6.97
C LYS A 102 19.15 -6.30 5.53
N ILE A 103 18.89 -5.18 4.88
CA ILE A 103 18.29 -5.19 3.53
C ILE A 103 19.40 -4.95 2.50
N GLU A 104 20.02 -6.04 2.02
CA GLU A 104 21.00 -6.03 0.94
C GLU A 104 20.42 -6.57 -0.38
N ASN A 105 20.82 -5.90 -1.48
CA ASN A 105 20.92 -6.35 -2.87
C ASN A 105 19.67 -6.31 -3.78
N LEU A 106 19.70 -5.29 -4.66
CA LEU A 106 18.86 -5.07 -5.84
C LEU A 106 19.31 -5.98 -7.00
N VAL A 107 18.42 -6.78 -7.60
CA VAL A 107 18.66 -7.48 -8.87
C VAL A 107 17.39 -7.41 -9.72
N ILE A 108 17.52 -6.93 -10.97
CA ILE A 108 16.46 -6.77 -11.98
C ILE A 108 16.49 -8.01 -12.91
N PRO A 109 15.42 -8.83 -13.02
CA PRO A 109 15.30 -9.81 -14.09
C PRO A 109 14.34 -9.35 -15.20
N ASP A 110 14.66 -9.77 -16.43
CA ASP A 110 14.05 -9.41 -17.74
C ASP A 110 12.51 -9.54 -17.84
#